data_AF-I5AU89-F1
#
_entry.id   AF-I5AU89-F1
#
_cell.length_a   1.000
_cell.length_b   1.000
_cell.length_c   1.000
_cell.angle_alpha   90.00
_cell.angle_beta   90.00
_cell.angle_gamma   90.00
#
_symmetry.space_group_name_H-M   'P 1'
#
loop_
_entity.id
_entity.type
_entity.pdbx_description
1 polymer ?
#
loop_
_entity_poly.entity_id
_entity_poly.type
_entity_poly.pdbx_seq_one_letter_code
_entity_poly.pdbx_strand_id
1 'polypeptide(L)'
;MKSQQQMNSRRFSIVIILPIILFCFFAFTGISVVMYGARVYETTIHKSTLDYSARTAIAYMTEKIRQNDTYGSVQLGSFEDCQALVLIPRESVDDASIRTYIYFYENNLCELTTTDPASVHPSAGTPILPLKSVSISFLSDHLLHFKCVDNWGNDAETCIALLSQEVKS
;
A
#
# COMPACT_ATOMS: atom_id res chain seq x y z
N MET A 1 -50.72 4.60 58.63
CA MET A 1 -50.62 5.20 57.28
C MET A 1 -49.16 5.51 56.92
N LYS A 2 -48.26 4.50 56.94
CA LYS A 2 -46.83 4.61 56.57
C LYS A 2 -46.29 3.26 56.05
N SER A 3 -47.02 2.62 55.15
CA SER A 3 -46.64 1.30 54.60
C SER A 3 -46.79 1.24 53.08
N GLN A 4 -46.53 2.37 52.40
CA GLN A 4 -46.55 2.47 50.93
C GLN A 4 -45.29 3.15 50.34
N GLN A 5 -44.29 3.54 51.14
CA GLN A 5 -43.16 4.34 50.64
C GLN A 5 -41.84 3.57 50.39
N GLN A 6 -41.82 2.25 50.52
CA GLN A 6 -40.60 1.46 50.37
C GLN A 6 -40.71 0.34 49.33
N MET A 7 -41.27 0.63 48.15
CA MET A 7 -41.24 -0.28 47.00
C MET A 7 -40.95 0.40 45.65
N ASN A 8 -40.28 1.55 45.61
CA ASN A 8 -40.07 2.29 44.35
C ASN A 8 -38.62 2.69 43.98
N SER A 9 -37.61 2.44 44.83
CA SER A 9 -36.21 2.82 44.52
C SER A 9 -35.47 1.82 43.60
N ARG A 10 -35.76 0.52 43.71
CA ARG A 10 -35.16 -0.52 42.85
C ARG A 10 -35.70 -0.50 41.41
N ARG A 11 -37.00 -0.25 41.23
CA ARG A 11 -37.63 -0.15 39.90
C ARG A 11 -37.16 1.09 39.14
N PHE A 12 -37.04 2.24 39.81
CA PHE A 12 -36.54 3.46 39.19
C PHE A 12 -35.06 3.33 38.78
N SER A 13 -34.25 2.69 39.63
CA SER A 13 -32.84 2.42 39.31
C SER A 13 -32.68 1.55 38.07
N ILE A 14 -33.46 0.46 37.94
CA ILE A 14 -33.35 -0.41 36.75
C ILE A 14 -33.89 0.26 35.48
N VAL A 15 -34.95 1.07 35.58
CA VAL A 15 -35.53 1.80 34.44
C VAL A 15 -34.57 2.87 33.90
N ILE A 16 -33.68 3.41 34.74
CA ILE A 16 -32.66 4.39 34.31
C ILE A 16 -31.36 3.72 33.88
N ILE A 17 -30.90 2.69 34.61
CA ILE A 17 -29.62 2.03 34.34
C ILE A 17 -29.70 1.18 33.07
N LEU A 18 -30.84 0.55 32.78
CA LEU A 18 -31.03 -0.29 31.60
C LEU A 18 -30.80 0.45 30.26
N PRO A 19 -31.43 1.60 29.97
CA PRO A 19 -31.18 2.33 28.72
C PRO A 19 -29.75 2.86 28.63
N ILE A 20 -29.12 3.20 29.77
CA ILE A 20 -27.72 3.64 29.79
C ILE A 20 -26.78 2.50 29.38
N ILE A 21 -26.95 1.31 29.97
CA ILE A 21 -26.16 0.13 29.59
C ILE A 21 -26.40 -0.23 28.12
N LEU A 22 -27.66 -0.18 27.67
CA LEU A 22 -28.02 -0.46 26.29
C LEU A 22 -27.37 0.52 25.31
N PHE A 23 -27.37 1.82 25.64
CA PHE A 23 -26.72 2.85 24.84
C PHE A 23 -25.20 2.65 24.78
N CYS A 24 -24.55 2.38 25.92
CA CYS A 24 -23.12 2.10 25.95
C CYS A 24 -22.75 0.87 25.13
N PHE A 25 -23.56 -0.20 25.21
CA PHE A 25 -23.36 -1.40 24.41
C PHE A 25 -23.53 -1.10 22.91
N PHE A 26 -24.56 -0.35 22.54
CA PHE A 26 -24.79 0.08 21.16
C PHE A 26 -23.61 0.93 20.64
N ALA A 27 -23.18 1.94 21.39
CA ALA A 27 -22.04 2.77 21.03
C ALA A 27 -20.75 1.95 20.90
N PHE A 28 -20.50 1.02 21.82
CA PHE A 28 -19.36 0.11 21.75
C PHE A 28 -19.41 -0.78 20.51
N THR A 29 -20.58 -1.33 20.17
CA THR A 29 -20.75 -2.13 18.94
C THR A 29 -20.58 -1.28 17.69
N GLY A 30 -21.09 -0.04 17.66
CA GLY A 30 -20.93 0.87 16.53
C GLY A 30 -19.47 1.26 16.31
N ILE A 31 -18.77 1.67 17.38
CA ILE A 31 -17.34 1.99 17.34
C ILE A 31 -16.54 0.74 16.94
N SER A 32 -16.87 -0.43 17.49
CA SER A 32 -16.22 -1.69 17.12
C SER A 32 -16.44 -2.00 15.65
N VAL A 33 -17.65 -1.88 15.12
CA VAL A 33 -17.95 -2.11 13.69
C VAL A 33 -17.23 -1.10 12.80
N VAL A 34 -17.08 0.16 13.22
CA VAL A 34 -16.29 1.16 12.48
C VAL A 34 -14.80 0.84 12.54
N MET A 35 -14.26 0.44 13.70
CA MET A 35 -12.85 0.03 13.87
C MET A 35 -12.54 -1.28 13.13
N TYR A 36 -13.44 -2.26 13.20
CA TYR A 36 -13.37 -3.48 12.41
C TYR A 36 -13.55 -3.12 10.95
N GLY A 37 -14.46 -2.23 10.57
CA GLY A 37 -14.64 -1.77 9.19
C GLY A 37 -13.37 -1.13 8.63
N ALA A 38 -12.71 -0.26 9.39
CA ALA A 38 -11.43 0.35 9.03
C ALA A 38 -10.32 -0.71 8.92
N ARG A 39 -10.23 -1.63 9.89
CA ARG A 39 -9.26 -2.74 9.85
C ARG A 39 -9.56 -3.76 8.76
N VAL A 40 -10.83 -4.06 8.47
CA VAL A 40 -11.34 -5.00 7.46
C VAL A 40 -11.20 -4.38 6.08
N TYR A 41 -11.30 -3.06 5.93
CA TYR A 41 -10.92 -2.38 4.70
C TYR A 41 -9.42 -2.58 4.40
N GLU A 42 -8.56 -2.50 5.42
CA GLU A 42 -7.13 -2.85 5.31
C GLU A 42 -6.89 -4.37 5.14
N THR A 43 -7.66 -5.23 5.80
CA THR A 43 -7.34 -6.67 5.97
C THR A 43 -8.26 -7.64 5.21
N THR A 44 -9.26 -7.17 4.44
CA THR A 44 -10.19 -8.05 3.69
C THR A 44 -9.96 -8.07 2.18
N ILE A 45 -9.03 -7.25 1.68
CA ILE A 45 -8.26 -7.62 0.47
C ILE A 45 -7.18 -8.68 0.82
N HIS A 46 -7.09 -9.13 2.08
CA HIS A 46 -6.02 -9.95 2.64
C HIS A 46 -6.44 -11.41 2.91
N LYS A 47 -6.89 -12.13 1.88
CA LYS A 47 -7.00 -13.61 1.92
C LYS A 47 -6.43 -14.25 0.65
N SER A 48 -5.09 -14.36 0.59
CA SER A 48 -4.29 -15.35 -0.19
C SER A 48 -2.84 -14.83 -0.38
N THR A 49 -2.11 -14.75 0.73
CA THR A 49 -1.11 -13.71 0.99
C THR A 49 0.29 -13.86 0.39
N LEU A 50 0.64 -14.99 -0.24
CA LEU A 50 1.86 -15.06 -1.06
C LEU A 50 1.54 -14.97 -2.55
N ASP A 51 0.64 -15.82 -3.02
CA ASP A 51 0.27 -15.88 -4.44
C ASP A 51 -0.37 -14.57 -4.91
N TYR A 52 -1.20 -13.91 -4.11
CA TYR A 52 -1.85 -12.68 -4.57
C TYR A 52 -0.94 -11.47 -4.51
N SER A 53 -0.26 -11.22 -3.39
CA SER A 53 0.60 -10.03 -3.25
C SER A 53 1.87 -10.09 -4.09
N ALA A 54 2.56 -11.23 -4.14
CA ALA A 54 3.75 -11.37 -4.97
C ALA A 54 3.41 -11.42 -6.47
N ARG A 55 2.39 -12.19 -6.90
CA ARG A 55 1.99 -12.17 -8.33
C ARG A 55 1.43 -10.83 -8.74
N THR A 56 0.72 -10.11 -7.86
CA THR A 56 0.24 -8.76 -8.17
C THR A 56 1.39 -7.77 -8.23
N ALA A 57 2.36 -7.81 -7.30
CA ALA A 57 3.56 -6.99 -7.39
C ALA A 57 4.36 -7.28 -8.66
N ILE A 58 4.58 -8.56 -8.99
CA ILE A 58 5.29 -8.99 -10.19
C ILE A 58 4.52 -8.57 -11.45
N ALA A 59 3.22 -8.82 -11.52
CA ALA A 59 2.38 -8.43 -12.66
C ALA A 59 2.35 -6.91 -12.83
N TYR A 60 2.25 -6.17 -11.72
CA TYR A 60 2.30 -4.71 -11.70
C TYR A 60 3.64 -4.19 -12.21
N MET A 61 4.75 -4.70 -11.67
CA MET A 61 6.10 -4.33 -12.10
C MET A 61 6.33 -4.67 -13.57
N THR A 62 5.93 -5.88 -13.99
CA THR A 62 6.04 -6.32 -15.39
C THR A 62 5.24 -5.43 -16.31
N GLU A 63 4.00 -5.08 -15.94
CA GLU A 63 3.15 -4.23 -16.76
C GLU A 63 3.64 -2.78 -16.80
N LYS A 64 4.07 -2.21 -15.67
CA LYS A 64 4.64 -0.85 -15.62
C LYS A 64 5.93 -0.75 -16.40
N ILE A 65 6.80 -1.75 -16.29
CA ILE A 65 8.01 -1.85 -17.11
C ILE A 65 7.62 -1.96 -18.58
N ARG A 66 6.73 -2.89 -18.95
CA ARG A 66 6.28 -3.09 -20.34
C ARG A 66 5.64 -1.84 -20.95
N GLN A 67 4.83 -1.11 -20.18
CA GLN A 67 4.23 0.17 -20.61
C GLN A 67 5.29 1.23 -20.88
N ASN A 68 6.42 1.15 -20.18
CA ASN A 68 7.52 2.08 -20.32
C ASN A 68 8.69 1.48 -21.10
N ASP A 69 8.66 0.25 -21.61
CA ASP A 69 9.79 -0.49 -22.22
C ASP A 69 10.19 0.06 -23.60
N THR A 70 10.69 1.29 -23.57
CA THR A 70 11.35 2.02 -24.65
C THR A 70 12.83 2.13 -24.29
N TYR A 71 13.73 2.19 -25.28
CA TYR A 71 15.16 2.24 -24.99
C TYR A 71 15.52 3.38 -24.01
N GLY A 72 16.22 3.05 -22.92
CA GLY A 72 16.71 4.00 -21.91
C GLY A 72 15.68 4.49 -20.87
N SER A 73 14.45 3.98 -20.90
CA SER A 73 13.34 4.47 -20.07
C SER A 73 13.27 3.91 -18.65
N VAL A 74 13.91 2.77 -18.39
CA VAL A 74 13.86 2.07 -17.10
C VAL A 74 15.24 2.13 -16.45
N GLN A 75 15.34 2.82 -15.32
CA GLN A 75 16.62 3.07 -14.64
C GLN A 75 16.51 2.83 -13.14
N LEU A 76 17.60 2.37 -12.52
CA LEU A 76 17.71 2.40 -11.06
C LEU A 76 18.25 3.76 -10.62
N GLY A 77 17.58 4.35 -9.64
CA GLY A 77 17.97 5.62 -9.04
C GLY A 77 17.67 5.65 -7.55
N SER A 78 17.73 6.85 -7.00
CA SER A 78 17.36 7.14 -5.61
C SER A 78 16.29 8.21 -5.57
N PHE A 79 15.33 8.07 -4.66
CA PHE A 79 14.32 9.06 -4.34
C PHE A 79 14.35 9.33 -2.84
N GLU A 80 14.80 10.53 -2.44
CA GLU A 80 15.08 10.90 -1.03
C GLU A 80 15.64 9.73 -0.20
N ASP A 81 16.86 9.28 -0.58
CA ASP A 81 17.60 8.17 0.04
C ASP A 81 16.99 6.76 -0.09
N CYS A 82 15.80 6.63 -0.64
CA CYS A 82 15.19 5.33 -0.96
C CYS A 82 15.68 4.85 -2.33
N GLN A 83 16.06 3.57 -2.44
CA GLN A 83 16.28 2.96 -3.76
C GLN A 83 14.96 2.97 -4.53
N ALA A 84 15.00 3.46 -5.78
CA ALA A 84 13.82 3.60 -6.62
C ALA A 84 14.08 3.06 -8.04
N LEU A 85 13.06 2.44 -8.62
CA LEU A 85 12.98 2.23 -10.06
C LEU A 85 12.35 3.48 -10.69
N VAL A 86 13.05 4.09 -11.62
CA VAL A 86 12.63 5.29 -12.34
C VAL A 86 12.18 4.89 -13.74
N LEU A 87 10.95 5.26 -14.09
CA LEU A 87 10.35 5.06 -15.40
C LEU A 87 10.19 6.41 -16.10
N ILE A 88 10.76 6.51 -17.30
CA ILE A 88 10.79 7.71 -18.13
C ILE A 88 9.92 7.45 -19.38
N PRO A 89 8.82 8.19 -19.59
CA PRO A 89 7.97 8.02 -20.76
C PRO A 89 8.70 8.24 -22.09
N ARG A 90 8.23 7.59 -23.15
CA ARG A 90 8.80 7.74 -24.51
C ARG A 90 8.73 9.17 -25.06
N GLU A 91 7.73 9.94 -24.64
CA GLU A 91 7.47 11.30 -25.16
C GLU A 91 8.24 12.39 -24.39
N SER A 92 8.95 12.03 -23.30
CA SER A 92 9.81 12.99 -22.63
C SER A 92 11.14 13.15 -23.35
N VAL A 93 11.33 14.34 -23.93
CA VAL A 93 12.55 14.72 -24.65
C VAL A 93 13.46 15.62 -23.79
N ASP A 94 13.02 16.01 -22.59
CA ASP A 94 13.70 17.03 -21.76
C ASP A 94 13.83 16.62 -20.29
N ASP A 95 14.72 17.28 -19.54
CA ASP A 95 15.03 16.98 -18.13
C ASP A 95 13.84 17.29 -17.19
N ALA A 96 12.90 18.15 -17.62
CA ALA A 96 11.62 18.45 -16.97
C ALA A 96 10.49 17.42 -17.27
N SER A 97 10.87 16.25 -17.79
CA SER A 97 9.99 15.12 -18.05
C SER A 97 9.18 14.68 -16.84
N ILE A 98 7.92 14.31 -17.03
CA ILE A 98 7.17 13.51 -16.06
C ILE A 98 7.90 12.19 -15.87
N ARG A 99 8.26 11.85 -14.63
CA ARG A 99 8.89 10.57 -14.27
C ARG A 99 8.01 9.83 -13.26
N THR A 100 8.00 8.52 -13.35
CA THR A 100 7.34 7.66 -12.37
C THR A 100 8.40 6.93 -11.55
N TYR A 101 8.33 7.07 -10.22
CA TYR A 101 9.20 6.45 -9.26
C TYR A 101 8.44 5.31 -8.58
N ILE A 102 9.02 4.12 -8.57
CA ILE A 102 8.55 2.99 -7.78
C ILE A 102 9.60 2.71 -6.71
N TYR A 103 9.24 2.83 -5.45
CA TYR A 103 10.17 2.77 -4.32
C TYR A 103 9.53 2.11 -3.11
N PHE A 104 10.36 1.75 -2.14
CA PHE A 104 9.91 1.16 -0.87
C PHE A 104 9.98 2.21 0.24
N TYR A 105 8.84 2.48 0.88
CA TYR A 105 8.73 3.46 1.96
C TYR A 105 7.70 2.98 2.99
N GLU A 106 8.02 3.11 4.29
CA GLU A 106 7.15 2.73 5.41
C GLU A 106 6.41 1.39 5.21
N ASN A 107 7.16 0.32 4.94
CA ASN A 107 6.60 -1.03 4.76
C ASN A 107 5.59 -1.17 3.60
N ASN A 108 5.70 -0.31 2.58
CA ASN A 108 4.88 -0.37 1.38
C ASN A 108 5.74 -0.19 0.13
N LEU A 109 5.35 -0.89 -0.94
CA LEU A 109 5.75 -0.51 -2.30
C LEU A 109 4.87 0.68 -2.71
N CYS A 110 5.49 1.81 -3.05
CA CYS A 110 4.82 3.05 -3.42
C CYS A 110 5.13 3.43 -4.86
N GLU A 111 4.19 4.13 -5.50
CA GLU A 111 4.39 4.80 -6.78
C GLU A 111 4.15 6.30 -6.66
N LEU A 112 5.04 7.08 -7.25
CA LEU A 112 4.89 8.53 -7.38
C LEU A 112 5.18 8.95 -8.82
N THR A 113 4.28 9.71 -9.43
CA THR A 113 4.53 10.33 -10.74
C THR A 113 4.63 11.83 -10.58
N THR A 114 5.78 12.41 -10.95
CA THR A 114 6.07 13.84 -10.77
C THR A 114 7.01 14.37 -11.85
N THR A 115 6.90 15.66 -12.17
CA THR A 115 7.89 16.41 -12.98
C THR A 115 9.01 16.99 -12.13
N ASP A 116 8.80 17.11 -10.82
CA ASP A 116 9.73 17.69 -9.87
C ASP A 116 9.86 16.77 -8.65
N PRO A 117 10.83 15.84 -8.65
CA PRO A 117 11.04 14.94 -7.52
C PRO A 117 11.62 15.65 -6.29
N ALA A 118 12.26 16.82 -6.44
CA ALA A 118 12.93 17.51 -5.33
C ALA A 118 11.95 18.26 -4.40
N SER A 119 10.70 18.47 -4.84
CA SER A 119 9.66 19.13 -4.05
C SER A 119 8.67 18.17 -3.39
N VAL A 120 8.88 16.85 -3.51
CA VAL A 120 7.93 15.84 -3.06
C VAL A 120 8.60 14.83 -2.14
N HIS A 121 8.01 14.64 -0.96
CA HIS A 121 8.46 13.66 0.02
C HIS A 121 7.95 12.24 -0.31
N PRO A 122 8.70 11.16 0.01
CA PRO A 122 8.28 9.76 -0.14
C PRO A 122 6.90 9.39 0.41
N SER A 123 6.43 10.08 1.45
CA SER A 123 5.09 9.86 2.00
C SER A 123 3.95 10.32 1.08
N ALA A 124 4.24 11.10 0.03
CA ALA A 124 3.23 11.56 -0.93
C ALA A 124 2.93 10.54 -2.04
N GLY A 125 3.73 9.47 -2.15
CA GLY A 125 3.48 8.38 -3.08
C GLY A 125 2.20 7.63 -2.76
N THR A 126 1.61 7.03 -3.79
CA THR A 126 0.46 6.15 -3.64
C THR A 126 0.94 4.75 -3.24
N PRO A 127 0.49 4.19 -2.09
CA PRO A 127 0.83 2.83 -1.72
C PRO A 127 0.18 1.84 -2.68
N ILE A 128 0.97 0.95 -3.26
CA ILE A 128 0.53 -0.13 -4.15
C ILE A 128 0.25 -1.39 -3.33
N LEU A 129 1.24 -1.83 -2.55
CA LEU A 129 1.10 -3.01 -1.70
C LEU A 129 1.93 -2.97 -0.41
N PRO A 130 1.42 -3.52 0.69
CA PRO A 130 2.18 -3.69 1.92
C PRO A 130 3.21 -4.80 1.78
N LEU A 131 4.47 -4.50 2.11
CA LEU A 131 5.60 -5.41 2.05
C LEU A 131 6.55 -5.18 3.23
N LYS A 132 7.25 -6.24 3.65
CA LYS A 132 8.28 -6.14 4.68
C LYS A 132 9.59 -5.61 4.14
N SER A 133 9.96 -6.01 2.93
CA SER A 133 11.16 -5.52 2.26
C SER A 133 11.08 -5.72 0.74
N VAL A 134 11.76 -4.85 0.00
CA VAL A 134 11.90 -4.92 -1.45
C VAL A 134 13.37 -4.74 -1.82
N SER A 135 13.82 -5.45 -2.86
CA SER A 135 15.11 -5.25 -3.49
C SER A 135 14.93 -5.27 -5.00
N ILE A 136 15.49 -4.26 -5.67
CA ILE A 136 15.46 -4.13 -7.12
C ILE A 136 16.91 -4.01 -7.60
N SER A 137 17.29 -4.83 -8.57
CA SER A 137 18.67 -4.88 -9.07
C SER A 137 18.69 -5.24 -10.56
N PHE A 138 19.70 -4.80 -11.30
CA PHE A 138 19.95 -5.29 -12.65
C PHE A 138 20.95 -6.46 -12.58
N LEU A 139 20.58 -7.61 -13.15
CA LEU A 139 21.49 -8.75 -13.34
C LEU A 139 22.30 -8.62 -14.65
N SER A 140 21.74 -7.88 -15.62
CA SER A 140 22.39 -7.44 -16.85
C SER A 140 21.69 -6.18 -17.37
N ASP A 141 22.22 -5.56 -18.43
CA ASP A 141 21.67 -4.33 -19.04
C ASP A 141 20.18 -4.42 -19.41
N HIS A 142 19.66 -5.62 -19.60
CA HIS A 142 18.27 -5.88 -20.01
C HIS A 142 17.54 -6.87 -19.11
N LEU A 143 18.07 -7.18 -17.92
CA LEU A 143 17.43 -8.12 -17.01
C LEU A 143 17.34 -7.53 -15.60
N LEU A 144 16.13 -7.14 -15.23
CA LEU A 144 15.81 -6.63 -13.90
C LEU A 144 15.38 -7.76 -12.99
N HIS A 145 16.01 -7.86 -11.83
CA HIS A 145 15.66 -8.77 -10.76
C HIS A 145 14.92 -8.01 -9.65
N PHE A 146 13.71 -8.48 -9.37
CA PHE A 146 12.84 -7.95 -8.33
C PHE A 146 12.62 -9.02 -7.26
N LYS A 147 12.93 -8.69 -6.01
CA LYS A 147 12.72 -9.55 -4.84
C LYS A 147 11.91 -8.80 -3.79
N CYS A 148 10.93 -9.47 -3.20
CA CYS A 148 10.12 -8.91 -2.12
C CYS A 148 9.86 -9.94 -1.01
N VAL A 149 9.63 -9.45 0.21
CA VAL A 149 9.22 -10.25 1.36
C VAL A 149 7.92 -9.69 1.91
N ASP A 150 6.95 -10.55 2.19
CA ASP A 150 5.67 -10.16 2.76
C ASP A 150 5.78 -9.94 4.29
N ASN A 151 4.69 -9.45 4.91
CA ASN A 151 4.63 -9.19 6.34
C ASN A 151 4.65 -10.48 7.20
N TRP A 152 4.49 -11.66 6.60
CA TRP A 152 4.55 -12.97 7.27
C TRP A 152 5.94 -13.62 7.15
N GLY A 153 6.87 -13.00 6.42
CA GLY A 153 8.24 -13.47 6.26
C GLY A 153 8.45 -14.43 5.08
N ASN A 154 7.46 -14.58 4.20
CA ASN A 154 7.62 -15.33 2.96
C ASN A 154 8.27 -14.45 1.90
N ASP A 155 9.20 -15.00 1.12
CA ASP A 155 9.89 -14.31 0.03
C ASP A 155 9.38 -14.74 -1.35
N ALA A 156 9.47 -13.82 -2.31
CA ALA A 156 9.21 -14.06 -3.72
C ALA A 156 10.19 -13.25 -4.57
N GLU A 157 10.57 -13.81 -5.72
CA GLU A 157 11.51 -13.18 -6.64
C GLU A 157 11.13 -13.47 -8.10
N THR A 158 11.50 -12.55 -8.99
CA THR A 158 11.29 -12.69 -10.42
C THR A 158 12.38 -11.95 -11.21
N CYS A 159 12.59 -12.38 -12.45
CA CYS A 159 13.42 -11.68 -13.42
C CYS A 159 12.53 -11.17 -14.56
N ILE A 160 12.68 -9.89 -14.90
CA ILE A 160 11.93 -9.18 -15.93
C ILE A 160 12.92 -8.74 -17.01
N ALA A 161 12.74 -9.26 -18.22
CA ALA A 161 13.56 -8.87 -19.37
C ALA A 161 13.00 -7.59 -20.00
N LEU A 162 13.89 -6.64 -20.31
CA LEU A 162 13.59 -5.45 -21.10
C LEU A 162 13.74 -5.80 -22.58
N LEU A 163 12.69 -5.59 -23.39
CA LEU A 163 12.65 -5.96 -24.81
C LEU A 163 13.14 -4.83 -25.72
N SER A 164 13.13 -3.57 -25.27
CA SER A 164 13.59 -2.45 -26.10
C SER A 164 15.11 -2.46 -26.30
N GLN A 165 15.52 -2.83 -27.52
CA GLN A 165 16.90 -2.70 -27.99
C GLN A 165 17.10 -1.37 -28.70
N GLU A 166 18.31 -0.82 -28.60
CA GLU A 166 18.77 0.33 -29.37
C GLU A 166 18.59 0.01 -30.87
N VAL A 167 17.64 0.66 -31.53
CA VAL A 167 17.61 0.66 -33.00
C VAL A 167 18.74 1.57 -33.44
N LYS A 168 19.91 0.99 -33.70
CA LYS A 168 21.00 1.69 -34.41
C LYS A 168 20.46 2.19 -35.74
N SER A 169 20.21 3.49 -35.83
CA SER A 169 19.94 4.17 -37.10
C SER A 169 21.21 4.70 -37.73
#